data_AF-A0A453H4I2-F1
#
_entry.id   AF-A0A453H4I2-F1
#
_cell.length_a   1.000
_cell.length_b   1.000
_cell.length_c   1.000
_cell.angle_alpha   90.00
_cell.angle_beta   90.00
_cell.angle_gamma   90.00
#
_symmetry.space_group_name_H-M   'P 1'
#
loop_
_entity.id
_entity.type
_entity.pdbx_description
1 polymer ?
#
loop_
_entity_poly.entity_id
_entity_poly.type
_entity_poly.pdbx_seq_one_letter_code
_entity_poly.pdbx_strand_id
1 'polypeptide(L)'
;ALLREMDVYGHVGDQIMIPLPDKCAVIQGLTEHVISKHRDGYSWEGDFGIEDVDVYDGKVVITKSPKLFEILPQISPEMVTAMEKDFDSIAIKVLKKKFTHSDIYVPYLLPFHRFLSGMERYAKWWSDRVMTKDLRELILHFPFYKPLRARMNLLVGIFDAWRSFDGKDMSTLIKKILERAPHASAWLDEMKNVENQIILDVFCYKDKNLSYYEEKLHFMVELFRHLAVHGTEKSFEYQYDGSRKQMVQTLDELEVGGAYYLEGVVVEALTALLEESAMKDM
;
A
#
# COMPACT_ATOMS: atom_id res chain seq x y z
N ALA A 1 10.50 19.08 8.04
CA ALA A 1 10.53 17.61 8.16
C ALA A 1 9.84 17.00 6.95
N LEU A 2 10.17 15.75 6.57
CA LEU A 2 9.48 15.00 5.50
C LEU A 2 8.42 14.03 6.04
N LEU A 3 8.65 13.61 7.28
CA LEU A 3 7.89 12.65 8.04
C LEU A 3 7.49 13.31 9.36
N ARG A 4 6.38 12.86 9.95
CA ARG A 4 6.07 13.08 11.37
C ARG A 4 6.05 11.74 12.09
N GLU A 5 6.52 11.75 13.32
CA GLU A 5 6.42 10.61 14.23
C GLU A 5 4.96 10.32 14.57
N MET A 6 4.64 9.04 14.69
CA MET A 6 3.38 8.56 15.21
C MET A 6 3.66 7.60 16.37
N ASP A 7 3.27 8.01 17.57
CA ASP A 7 3.35 7.17 18.75
C ASP A 7 2.25 6.12 18.71
N VAL A 8 2.61 4.89 18.34
CA VAL A 8 1.67 3.76 18.37
C VAL A 8 1.81 3.05 19.70
N TYR A 9 0.77 3.13 20.53
CA TYR A 9 0.78 2.50 21.85
C TYR A 9 1.03 0.98 21.75
N GLY A 10 1.96 0.48 22.57
CA GLY A 10 2.32 -0.93 22.64
C GLY A 10 3.24 -1.41 21.50
N HIS A 11 3.64 -0.54 20.58
CA HIS A 11 4.63 -0.87 19.55
C HIS A 11 6.05 -0.71 20.11
N VAL A 12 6.89 -1.73 19.94
CA VAL A 12 8.27 -1.78 20.46
C VAL A 12 9.31 -1.93 19.34
N GLY A 13 8.85 -2.13 18.09
CA GLY A 13 9.71 -2.26 16.91
C GLY A 13 10.18 -0.91 16.35
N ASP A 14 10.37 -0.85 15.03
CA ASP A 14 10.85 0.35 14.34
C ASP A 14 10.00 1.58 14.64
N GLN A 15 10.63 2.75 14.73
CA GLN A 15 9.92 4.01 14.95
C GLN A 15 8.96 4.25 13.78
N ILE A 16 7.67 4.43 14.07
CA ILE A 16 6.68 4.61 13.02
C ILE A 16 6.58 6.07 12.63
N MET A 17 6.81 6.32 11.34
CA MET A 17 6.84 7.63 10.73
C MET A 17 5.82 7.69 9.61
N ILE A 18 5.02 8.75 9.55
CA ILE A 18 4.06 8.96 8.48
C ILE A 18 4.46 10.16 7.62
N PRO A 19 4.38 10.04 6.29
CA PRO A 19 4.76 11.12 5.40
C PRO A 19 3.79 12.29 5.50
N LEU A 20 4.32 13.50 5.40
CA LEU A 20 3.46 14.69 5.42
C LEU A 20 2.68 14.78 4.09
N PRO A 21 1.39 15.17 4.12
CA PRO A 21 0.54 15.19 2.93
C PRO A 21 1.10 16.00 1.76
N ASP A 22 1.71 17.16 2.04
CA ASP A 22 2.34 18.01 1.04
C ASP A 22 3.56 17.33 0.38
N LYS A 23 4.29 16.49 1.12
CA LYS A 23 5.43 15.74 0.59
C LYS A 23 4.99 14.54 -0.25
N CYS A 24 3.94 13.84 0.18
CA CYS A 24 3.30 12.83 -0.65
C CYS A 24 2.78 13.43 -1.96
N ALA A 25 2.16 14.61 -1.91
CA ALA A 25 1.65 15.30 -3.10
C ALA A 25 2.74 15.63 -4.12
N VAL A 26 3.95 16.01 -3.67
CA VAL A 26 5.09 16.25 -4.59
C VAL A 26 5.52 14.96 -5.29
N ILE A 27 5.61 13.84 -4.58
CA ILE A 27 5.99 12.56 -5.19
C ILE A 27 4.88 12.08 -6.12
N GLN A 28 3.62 12.20 -5.71
CA GLN A 28 2.48 11.83 -6.54
C GLN A 28 2.45 12.67 -7.83
N GLY A 29 2.71 13.98 -7.73
CA GLY A 29 2.82 14.87 -8.88
C GLY A 29 4.00 14.54 -9.79
N LEU A 30 5.15 14.13 -9.24
CA LEU A 30 6.27 13.62 -10.03
C LEU A 30 5.86 12.36 -10.81
N THR A 31 5.24 11.40 -10.14
CA THR A 31 4.78 10.16 -10.76
C THR A 31 3.73 10.43 -11.85
N GLU A 32 2.80 11.36 -11.61
CA GLU A 32 1.81 11.81 -12.59
C GLU A 32 2.48 12.48 -13.79
N HIS A 33 3.48 13.33 -13.56
CA HIS A 33 4.24 13.98 -14.62
C HIS A 33 4.95 12.96 -15.51
N VAL A 34 5.62 11.97 -14.90
CA VAL A 34 6.30 10.88 -15.61
C VAL A 34 5.31 10.07 -16.45
N ILE A 35 4.20 9.63 -15.85
CA ILE A 35 3.14 8.89 -16.56
C ILE A 35 2.58 9.71 -17.73
N SER A 36 2.37 11.02 -17.53
CA SER A 36 1.89 11.91 -18.59
C SER A 36 2.88 11.98 -19.75
N LYS A 37 4.19 12.06 -19.48
CA LYS A 37 5.21 12.08 -20.53
C LYS A 37 5.34 10.75 -21.24
N HIS A 38 5.22 9.63 -20.53
CA HIS A 38 5.21 8.30 -21.16
C HIS A 38 4.09 8.16 -22.20
N ARG A 39 2.92 8.75 -21.95
CA ARG A 39 1.78 8.74 -22.90
C ARG A 39 2.07 9.44 -24.22
N ASP A 40 2.94 10.44 -24.17
CA ASP A 40 3.35 11.23 -25.32
C ASP A 40 4.62 10.66 -25.99
N GLY A 41 5.11 9.50 -25.52
CA GLY A 41 6.30 8.83 -26.03
C GLY A 41 7.60 9.39 -25.47
N TYR A 42 7.55 10.16 -24.39
CA TYR A 42 8.72 10.74 -23.76
C TYR A 42 9.14 9.96 -22.52
N SER A 43 10.43 9.70 -22.37
CA SER A 43 11.02 9.10 -21.17
C SER A 43 12.42 9.67 -20.90
N TRP A 44 12.86 9.63 -19.66
CA TRP A 44 14.22 10.00 -19.28
C TRP A 44 15.16 8.79 -19.20
N GLU A 45 14.67 7.57 -19.47
CA GLU A 45 15.41 6.30 -19.29
C GLU A 45 16.03 6.16 -17.88
N GLY A 46 15.35 6.68 -16.87
CA GLY A 46 15.82 6.76 -15.50
C GLY A 46 16.93 7.79 -15.28
N ASP A 47 17.23 8.65 -16.24
CA ASP A 47 18.28 9.65 -16.14
C ASP A 47 17.78 10.95 -15.50
N PHE A 48 17.09 10.86 -14.36
CA PHE A 48 16.74 12.01 -13.52
C PHE A 48 16.90 11.69 -12.03
N GLY A 49 17.17 12.70 -11.22
CA GLY A 49 17.21 12.66 -9.77
C GLY A 49 16.33 13.72 -9.13
N ILE A 50 16.46 13.90 -7.82
CA ILE A 50 15.70 14.93 -7.07
C ILE A 50 16.15 16.34 -7.45
N GLU A 51 17.41 16.48 -7.85
CA GLU A 51 18.03 17.71 -8.35
C GLU A 51 17.45 18.20 -9.68
N ASP A 52 16.81 17.30 -10.45
CA ASP A 52 16.17 17.63 -11.72
C ASP A 52 14.67 17.96 -11.55
N VAL A 53 14.15 17.94 -10.31
CA VAL A 53 12.72 18.12 -10.03
C VAL A 53 12.46 19.49 -9.42
N ASP A 54 11.65 20.28 -10.11
CA ASP A 54 11.17 21.57 -9.63
C ASP A 54 9.67 21.54 -9.33
N VAL A 55 9.24 22.43 -8.44
CA VAL A 55 7.82 22.64 -8.10
C VAL A 55 7.46 24.10 -8.33
N TYR A 56 6.60 24.37 -9.32
CA TYR A 56 6.10 25.70 -9.67
C TYR A 56 4.57 25.70 -9.66
N ASP A 57 3.95 26.64 -8.94
CA ASP A 57 2.48 26.76 -8.82
C ASP A 57 1.78 25.44 -8.47
N GLY A 58 2.41 24.64 -7.60
CA GLY A 58 1.89 23.32 -7.21
C GLY A 58 2.06 22.21 -8.25
N LYS A 59 2.69 22.49 -9.40
CA LYS A 59 3.02 21.51 -10.44
C LYS A 59 4.45 21.02 -10.27
N VAL A 60 4.62 19.71 -10.36
CA VAL A 60 5.92 19.05 -10.32
C VAL A 60 6.39 18.81 -11.75
N VAL A 61 7.62 19.21 -12.06
CA VAL A 61 8.21 19.06 -13.40
C VAL A 61 9.63 18.54 -13.30
N ILE A 62 10.02 17.70 -14.26
CA ILE A 62 11.42 17.34 -14.46
C ILE A 62 12.01 18.34 -15.44
N THR A 63 13.03 19.08 -15.01
CA THR A 63 13.66 20.17 -15.81
C THR A 63 14.54 19.62 -16.92
N LYS A 64 15.06 18.40 -16.74
CA LYS A 64 15.85 17.71 -17.74
C LYS A 64 14.99 17.33 -18.94
N SER A 65 15.56 17.44 -20.13
CA SER A 65 14.85 17.09 -21.37
C SER A 65 14.70 15.57 -21.51
N PRO A 66 13.49 15.04 -21.74
CA PRO A 66 13.29 13.63 -22.04
C PRO A 66 13.68 13.29 -23.48
N LYS A 67 13.86 12.00 -23.75
CA LYS A 67 14.02 11.42 -25.09
C LYS A 67 12.67 11.00 -25.64
N LEU A 68 12.51 11.08 -26.96
CA LEU A 68 11.33 10.63 -27.69
C LEU A 68 11.51 9.19 -28.17
N PHE A 69 10.47 8.39 -28.00
CA PHE A 69 10.39 6.99 -28.44
C PHE A 69 9.18 6.79 -29.35
N GLU A 70 9.23 5.76 -30.18
CA GLU A 70 8.10 5.37 -31.02
C GLU A 70 7.01 4.66 -30.19
N ILE A 71 5.77 5.15 -30.31
CA ILE A 71 4.61 4.63 -29.57
C ILE A 71 3.41 4.29 -30.46
N LEU A 72 3.62 4.31 -31.77
CA LEU A 72 2.62 3.99 -32.80
C LEU A 72 3.22 3.00 -33.81
N PRO A 73 2.46 1.97 -34.24
CA PRO A 73 1.08 1.65 -33.84
C PRO A 73 0.96 1.04 -32.43
N GLN A 74 2.07 0.58 -31.86
CA GLN A 74 2.18 -0.01 -30.52
C GLN A 74 3.40 0.59 -29.79
N ILE A 75 3.43 0.47 -28.47
CA ILE A 75 4.55 0.95 -27.66
C ILE A 75 5.76 0.03 -27.92
N SER A 76 6.92 0.63 -28.25
CA SER A 76 8.12 -0.14 -28.56
C SER A 76 8.71 -0.82 -27.30
N PRO A 77 9.42 -1.96 -27.43
CA PRO A 77 10.14 -2.58 -26.31
C PRO A 77 11.15 -1.64 -25.64
N GLU A 78 11.76 -0.75 -26.42
CA GLU A 78 12.69 0.27 -25.91
C GLU A 78 11.97 1.28 -25.03
N MET A 79 10.77 1.72 -25.43
CA MET A 79 9.94 2.61 -24.60
C MET A 79 9.52 1.92 -23.31
N VAL A 80 9.10 0.65 -23.36
CA VAL A 80 8.76 -0.14 -22.16
C VAL A 80 9.93 -0.17 -21.17
N THR A 81 11.12 -0.48 -21.67
CA THR A 81 12.36 -0.50 -20.87
C THR A 81 12.69 0.90 -20.31
N ALA A 82 12.46 1.94 -21.09
CA ALA A 82 12.69 3.33 -20.67
C ALA A 82 11.72 3.75 -19.54
N MET A 83 10.45 3.35 -19.64
CA MET A 83 9.43 3.59 -18.62
C MET A 83 9.77 2.89 -17.30
N GLU A 84 10.20 1.63 -17.36
CA GLU A 84 10.63 0.86 -16.19
C GLU A 84 11.77 1.56 -15.44
N LYS A 85 12.78 2.04 -16.17
CA LYS A 85 13.91 2.80 -15.60
C LYS A 85 13.47 4.13 -14.95
N ASP A 86 12.46 4.78 -15.50
CA ASP A 86 11.91 6.02 -14.92
C ASP A 86 11.21 5.72 -13.58
N PHE A 87 10.42 4.65 -13.49
CA PHE A 87 9.81 4.22 -12.22
C PHE A 87 10.85 3.79 -11.19
N ASP A 88 11.89 3.06 -11.62
CA ASP A 88 13.03 2.70 -10.78
C ASP A 88 13.75 3.94 -10.25
N SER A 89 13.85 5.00 -11.05
CA SER A 89 14.46 6.25 -10.61
C SER A 89 13.63 6.96 -9.56
N ILE A 90 12.29 6.92 -9.64
CA ILE A 90 11.42 7.37 -8.55
C ILE A 90 11.66 6.53 -7.30
N ALA A 91 11.68 5.20 -7.42
CA ALA A 91 11.87 4.31 -6.27
C ALA A 91 13.23 4.50 -5.58
N ILE A 92 14.31 4.55 -6.35
CA ILE A 92 15.67 4.52 -5.82
C ILE A 92 16.20 5.93 -5.55
N LYS A 93 16.06 6.87 -6.49
CA LYS A 93 16.69 8.20 -6.40
C LYS A 93 15.83 9.20 -5.64
N VAL A 94 14.52 9.00 -5.60
CA VAL A 94 13.57 9.87 -4.90
C VAL A 94 13.10 9.26 -3.59
N LEU A 95 12.39 8.13 -3.62
CA LEU A 95 11.80 7.54 -2.42
C LEU A 95 12.86 7.07 -1.42
N LYS A 96 13.77 6.18 -1.84
CA LYS A 96 14.81 5.63 -0.95
C LYS A 96 15.70 6.72 -0.35
N LYS A 97 16.09 7.72 -1.15
CA LYS A 97 16.92 8.85 -0.69
C LYS A 97 16.21 9.78 0.31
N LYS A 98 14.88 9.86 0.28
CA LYS A 98 14.10 10.81 1.11
C LYS A 98 13.43 10.19 2.32
N PHE A 99 13.05 8.91 2.23
CA PHE A 99 12.21 8.26 3.23
C PHE A 99 12.89 7.07 3.92
N THR A 100 13.94 6.49 3.35
CA THR A 100 14.61 5.34 3.97
C THR A 100 15.73 5.81 4.89
N HIS A 101 15.51 5.66 6.19
CA HIS A 101 16.54 5.75 7.22
C HIS A 101 16.56 4.42 7.98
N SER A 102 17.67 4.09 8.65
CA SER A 102 17.67 2.92 9.54
C SER A 102 16.65 3.15 10.66
N ASP A 103 16.02 2.07 11.12
CA ASP A 103 15.16 2.03 12.31
C ASP A 103 13.84 2.82 12.22
N ILE A 104 13.43 3.22 11.01
CA ILE A 104 12.11 3.84 10.77
C ILE A 104 11.25 2.98 9.85
N TYR A 105 9.98 2.83 10.22
CA TYR A 105 8.95 2.24 9.39
C TYR A 105 8.01 3.33 8.85
N VAL A 106 7.70 3.27 7.56
CA VAL A 106 6.75 4.17 6.91
C VAL A 106 5.66 3.33 6.22
N PRO A 107 4.37 3.46 6.66
CA PRO A 107 3.29 2.67 6.10
C PRO A 107 3.22 2.71 4.57
N TYR A 108 3.17 1.53 3.96
CA TYR A 108 3.10 1.28 2.52
C TYR A 108 4.29 1.78 1.69
N LEU A 109 5.35 2.34 2.30
CA LEU A 109 6.52 2.81 1.56
C LEU A 109 7.27 1.66 0.91
N LEU A 110 7.57 0.60 1.66
CA LEU A 110 8.32 -0.55 1.16
C LEU A 110 7.53 -1.31 0.08
N PRO A 111 6.23 -1.61 0.27
CA PRO A 111 5.41 -2.15 -0.81
C PRO A 111 5.36 -1.24 -2.03
N PHE A 112 5.24 0.08 -1.87
CA PHE A 112 5.22 1.02 -2.98
C PHE A 112 6.55 1.05 -3.74
N HIS A 113 7.68 1.07 -3.01
CA HIS A 113 9.01 0.95 -3.60
C HIS A 113 9.14 -0.36 -4.39
N ARG A 114 8.75 -1.50 -3.82
CA ARG A 114 8.79 -2.80 -4.50
C ARG A 114 7.90 -2.83 -5.74
N PHE A 115 6.74 -2.18 -5.67
CA PHE A 115 5.82 -2.05 -6.80
C PHE A 115 6.44 -1.23 -7.94
N LEU A 116 7.00 -0.04 -7.64
CA LEU A 116 7.69 0.81 -8.63
C LEU A 116 8.98 0.22 -9.20
N SER A 117 9.74 -0.54 -8.41
CA SER A 117 10.95 -1.21 -8.91
C SER A 117 10.69 -2.57 -9.56
N GLY A 118 9.53 -3.17 -9.30
CA GLY A 118 9.11 -4.45 -9.89
C GLY A 118 8.32 -4.26 -11.19
N MET A 119 8.50 -3.12 -11.85
CA MET A 119 7.62 -2.69 -12.92
C MET A 119 7.68 -3.63 -14.14
N GLU A 120 8.81 -4.25 -14.43
CA GLU A 120 8.97 -5.31 -15.45
C GLU A 120 7.87 -6.40 -15.44
N ARG A 121 7.30 -6.71 -14.26
CA ARG A 121 6.22 -7.70 -14.10
C ARG A 121 4.92 -7.27 -14.80
N TYR A 122 4.76 -5.98 -15.00
CA TYR A 122 3.61 -5.33 -15.61
C TYR A 122 3.91 -4.84 -17.03
N ALA A 123 5.03 -5.28 -17.63
CA ALA A 123 5.44 -4.89 -18.98
C ALA A 123 4.32 -5.00 -20.01
N LYS A 124 3.56 -6.10 -19.95
CA LYS A 124 2.40 -6.33 -20.84
C LYS A 124 1.32 -5.25 -20.71
N TRP A 125 1.12 -4.68 -19.52
CA TRP A 125 0.02 -3.75 -19.24
C TRP A 125 0.27 -2.33 -19.73
N TRP A 126 1.49 -1.82 -19.65
CA TRP A 126 1.81 -0.54 -20.29
C TRP A 126 2.31 -0.65 -21.72
N SER A 127 2.52 -1.86 -22.24
CA SER A 127 2.67 -2.08 -23.68
C SER A 127 1.34 -1.90 -24.42
N ASP A 128 0.21 -2.09 -23.72
CA ASP A 128 -1.15 -1.99 -24.24
C ASP A 128 -1.84 -0.69 -23.79
N ARG A 129 -2.28 0.14 -24.74
CA ARG A 129 -2.89 1.46 -24.45
C ARG A 129 -4.19 1.39 -23.65
N VAL A 130 -4.94 0.29 -23.73
CA VAL A 130 -6.20 0.07 -23.01
C VAL A 130 -5.91 -0.41 -21.59
N MET A 131 -5.06 -1.42 -21.43
CA MET A 131 -4.70 -1.98 -20.12
C MET A 131 -3.91 -0.99 -19.25
N THR A 132 -3.21 -0.02 -19.87
CA THR A 132 -2.38 0.92 -19.08
C THR A 132 -3.19 1.80 -18.13
N LYS A 133 -4.50 2.00 -18.36
CA LYS A 133 -5.30 2.93 -17.54
C LYS A 133 -5.37 2.47 -16.08
N ASP A 134 -5.77 1.23 -15.83
CA ASP A 134 -5.99 0.74 -14.46
C ASP A 134 -4.67 0.66 -13.68
N LEU A 135 -3.57 0.33 -14.35
CA LEU A 135 -2.24 0.34 -13.74
C LEU A 135 -1.82 1.76 -13.37
N ARG A 136 -2.09 2.76 -14.23
CA ARG A 136 -1.84 4.17 -13.90
C ARG A 136 -2.66 4.63 -12.71
N GLU A 137 -3.94 4.27 -12.66
CA GLU A 137 -4.80 4.57 -11.52
C GLU A 137 -4.26 3.95 -10.23
N LEU A 138 -3.83 2.67 -10.27
CA LEU A 138 -3.21 2.03 -9.10
C LEU A 138 -1.92 2.73 -8.67
N ILE A 139 -1.04 3.09 -9.62
CA ILE A 139 0.20 3.84 -9.30
C ILE A 139 -0.14 5.16 -8.62
N LEU A 140 -1.04 5.96 -9.21
CA LEU A 140 -1.38 7.31 -8.73
C LEU A 140 -2.25 7.31 -7.47
N HIS A 141 -2.90 6.21 -7.16
CA HIS A 141 -3.76 6.07 -5.99
C HIS A 141 -3.29 5.02 -5.00
N PHE A 142 -2.01 4.63 -5.10
CA PHE A 142 -1.39 3.67 -4.21
C PHE A 142 -1.56 4.10 -2.74
N PRO A 143 -1.81 3.16 -1.79
CA PRO A 143 -2.07 3.47 -0.39
C PRO A 143 -1.02 4.37 0.28
N PHE A 144 0.25 4.29 -0.14
CA PHE A 144 1.33 5.17 0.32
C PHE A 144 0.99 6.67 0.23
N TYR A 145 0.29 7.11 -0.81
CA TYR A 145 -0.09 8.52 -0.99
C TYR A 145 -1.32 8.93 -0.18
N LYS A 146 -2.03 7.97 0.41
CA LYS A 146 -3.35 8.19 0.96
C LYS A 146 -3.28 8.54 2.44
N PRO A 147 -4.16 9.47 2.90
CA PRO A 147 -4.29 9.74 4.32
C PRO A 147 -4.82 8.51 5.07
N LEU A 148 -4.58 8.47 6.37
CA LEU A 148 -4.95 7.39 7.31
C LEU A 148 -6.39 6.88 7.10
N ARG A 149 -7.35 7.80 7.03
CA ARG A 149 -8.77 7.47 6.81
C ARG A 149 -9.05 6.74 5.49
N ALA A 150 -8.37 7.12 4.41
CA ALA A 150 -8.57 6.49 3.12
C ALA A 150 -7.96 5.08 3.09
N ARG A 151 -6.82 4.87 3.77
CA ARG A 151 -6.24 3.54 3.94
C ARG A 151 -7.10 2.65 4.82
N MET A 152 -7.64 3.17 5.92
CA MET A 152 -8.63 2.47 6.74
C MET A 152 -9.86 2.07 5.91
N ASN A 153 -10.39 2.95 5.06
CA ASN A 153 -11.53 2.61 4.19
C ASN A 153 -11.18 1.54 3.14
N LEU A 154 -10.00 1.63 2.51
CA LEU A 154 -9.53 0.60 1.58
C LEU A 154 -9.44 -0.75 2.28
N LEU A 155 -8.80 -0.75 3.44
CA LEU A 155 -8.63 -1.91 4.30
C LEU A 155 -10.03 -2.50 4.55
N VAL A 156 -10.98 -1.73 5.12
CA VAL A 156 -12.39 -2.14 5.32
C VAL A 156 -13.04 -2.73 4.05
N GLY A 157 -12.85 -2.11 2.89
CA GLY A 157 -13.40 -2.60 1.62
C GLY A 157 -12.87 -3.97 1.19
N ILE A 158 -11.58 -4.23 1.40
CA ILE A 158 -10.98 -5.56 1.14
C ILE A 158 -11.60 -6.61 2.07
N PHE A 159 -11.88 -6.27 3.33
CA PHE A 159 -12.55 -7.20 4.26
C PHE A 159 -14.01 -7.46 3.92
N ASP A 160 -14.77 -6.45 3.52
CA ASP A 160 -16.16 -6.65 3.07
C ASP A 160 -16.23 -7.59 1.86
N ALA A 161 -15.22 -7.55 0.98
CA ALA A 161 -15.08 -8.52 -0.11
C ALA A 161 -14.84 -9.94 0.40
N TRP A 162 -13.97 -10.13 1.40
CA TRP A 162 -13.76 -11.45 2.03
C TRP A 162 -14.99 -11.97 2.77
N ARG A 163 -15.76 -11.11 3.44
CA ARG A 163 -17.04 -11.49 4.06
C ARG A 163 -18.06 -11.99 3.06
N SER A 164 -18.06 -11.39 1.86
CA SER A 164 -18.97 -11.81 0.80
C SER A 164 -18.65 -13.24 0.36
N PHE A 165 -17.36 -13.62 0.28
CA PHE A 165 -16.93 -14.99 -0.02
C PHE A 165 -17.53 -16.02 0.95
N ASP A 166 -17.41 -15.74 2.25
CA ASP A 166 -17.95 -16.59 3.31
C ASP A 166 -19.46 -16.74 3.25
N GLY A 167 -20.14 -15.68 2.79
CA GLY A 167 -21.56 -15.67 2.46
C GLY A 167 -21.93 -16.52 1.24
N LYS A 168 -20.97 -17.31 0.71
CA LYS A 168 -21.05 -18.12 -0.50
C LYS A 168 -21.03 -17.32 -1.81
N ASP A 169 -20.49 -16.09 -1.79
CA ASP A 169 -20.13 -15.41 -3.04
C ASP A 169 -18.93 -16.12 -3.65
N MET A 170 -19.20 -16.93 -4.68
CA MET A 170 -18.20 -17.74 -5.36
C MET A 170 -17.67 -17.07 -6.63
N SER A 171 -17.82 -15.76 -6.76
CA SER A 171 -17.32 -15.00 -7.90
C SER A 171 -15.82 -15.23 -8.11
N THR A 172 -15.42 -15.32 -9.37
CA THR A 172 -14.04 -15.62 -9.79
C THR A 172 -13.04 -14.61 -9.25
N LEU A 173 -13.43 -13.33 -9.19
CA LEU A 173 -12.61 -12.25 -8.65
C LEU A 173 -12.27 -12.48 -7.18
N ILE A 174 -13.28 -12.78 -6.36
CA ILE A 174 -13.08 -12.99 -4.93
C ILE A 174 -12.21 -14.22 -4.69
N LYS A 175 -12.42 -15.32 -5.41
CA LYS A 175 -11.56 -16.51 -5.33
C LYS A 175 -10.10 -16.20 -5.64
N LYS A 176 -9.82 -15.47 -6.72
CA LYS A 176 -8.44 -15.10 -7.09
C LYS A 176 -7.77 -14.18 -6.07
N ILE A 177 -8.50 -13.20 -5.52
CA ILE A 177 -7.98 -12.35 -4.44
C ILE A 177 -7.57 -13.24 -3.25
N LEU A 178 -8.37 -14.26 -2.92
CA LEU A 178 -8.08 -15.21 -1.84
C LEU A 178 -6.94 -16.18 -2.13
N GLU A 179 -6.79 -16.58 -3.39
CA GLU A 179 -5.72 -17.48 -3.82
C GLU A 179 -4.36 -16.77 -3.93
N ARG A 180 -4.34 -15.46 -4.24
CA ARG A 180 -3.13 -14.65 -4.37
C ARG A 180 -2.67 -13.93 -3.12
N ALA A 181 -3.60 -13.47 -2.28
CA ALA A 181 -3.21 -13.02 -0.95
C ALA A 181 -2.41 -14.18 -0.32
N PRO A 182 -1.16 -13.94 0.13
CA PRO A 182 -0.29 -14.99 0.58
C PRO A 182 -1.08 -15.84 1.55
N HIS A 183 -1.06 -17.17 1.31
CA HIS A 183 -1.88 -18.17 1.97
C HIS A 183 -2.26 -17.74 3.38
N ALA A 184 -3.51 -17.96 3.77
CA ALA A 184 -3.96 -17.54 5.08
C ALA A 184 -3.00 -17.94 6.24
N SER A 185 -2.19 -18.98 6.04
CA SER A 185 -1.08 -19.39 6.91
C SER A 185 0.10 -18.41 7.05
N ALA A 186 0.57 -17.74 5.98
CA ALA A 186 1.77 -16.90 6.02
C ALA A 186 1.54 -15.58 6.78
N TRP A 187 0.39 -14.93 6.54
CA TRP A 187 -0.01 -13.77 7.35
C TRP A 187 -0.27 -14.20 8.80
N LEU A 188 -0.78 -15.41 9.03
CA LEU A 188 -0.95 -15.92 10.39
C LEU A 188 0.38 -16.08 11.10
N ASP A 189 1.38 -16.64 10.43
CA ASP A 189 2.73 -16.78 10.99
C ASP A 189 3.36 -15.40 11.25
N GLU A 190 3.15 -14.41 10.39
CA GLU A 190 3.52 -13.00 10.67
C GLU A 190 2.77 -12.47 11.90
N MET A 191 1.49 -12.82 12.04
CA MET A 191 0.67 -12.44 13.19
C MET A 191 1.11 -13.09 14.51
N LYS A 192 1.72 -14.29 14.47
CA LYS A 192 2.34 -14.94 15.65
C LYS A 192 3.51 -14.11 16.20
N ASN A 193 4.12 -13.26 15.37
CA ASN A 193 5.28 -12.45 15.71
C ASN A 193 4.94 -10.99 16.02
N VAL A 194 3.66 -10.63 16.13
CA VAL A 194 3.26 -9.27 16.50
C VAL A 194 3.63 -8.99 17.94
N GLU A 195 4.41 -7.96 18.16
CA GLU A 195 4.85 -7.55 19.50
C GLU A 195 3.84 -6.63 20.19
N ASN A 196 2.95 -5.99 19.42
CA ASN A 196 1.94 -5.09 19.96
C ASN A 196 0.76 -5.87 20.54
N GLN A 197 0.62 -5.87 21.87
CA GLN A 197 -0.41 -6.63 22.57
C GLN A 197 -1.84 -6.18 22.27
N ILE A 198 -2.10 -4.89 22.03
CA ILE A 198 -3.45 -4.42 21.66
C ILE A 198 -3.81 -4.96 20.29
N ILE A 199 -2.87 -4.88 19.37
CA ILE A 199 -3.03 -5.42 18.03
C ILE A 199 -3.26 -6.92 18.16
N LEU A 200 -2.39 -7.69 18.83
CA LEU A 200 -2.60 -9.11 19.12
C LEU A 200 -3.96 -9.42 19.76
N ASP A 201 -4.41 -8.64 20.76
CA ASP A 201 -5.67 -8.88 21.46
C ASP A 201 -6.90 -8.59 20.59
N VAL A 202 -6.79 -7.62 19.68
CA VAL A 202 -7.75 -7.38 18.61
C VAL A 202 -7.76 -8.55 17.65
N PHE A 203 -6.57 -9.05 17.29
CA PHE A 203 -6.41 -10.20 16.41
C PHE A 203 -6.99 -11.47 17.03
N CYS A 204 -6.64 -11.81 18.27
CA CYS A 204 -6.99 -13.02 19.03
C CYS A 204 -8.25 -12.89 19.91
N TYR A 205 -9.13 -11.91 19.63
CA TYR A 205 -10.23 -11.47 20.51
C TYR A 205 -11.21 -12.58 20.97
N LYS A 206 -11.24 -13.76 20.33
CA LYS A 206 -12.11 -14.89 20.73
C LYS A 206 -11.41 -16.21 21.01
N ASP A 207 -10.23 -16.47 20.45
CA ASP A 207 -9.51 -17.72 20.68
C ASP A 207 -7.99 -17.44 20.76
N LYS A 208 -7.34 -17.91 21.83
CA LYS A 208 -5.89 -17.79 22.00
C LYS A 208 -5.12 -18.83 21.16
N ASN A 209 -5.84 -19.74 20.51
CA ASN A 209 -5.25 -20.77 19.68
C ASN A 209 -5.20 -20.33 18.21
N LEU A 210 -4.00 -20.07 17.71
CA LEU A 210 -3.74 -19.60 16.34
C LEU A 210 -4.19 -20.60 15.25
N SER A 211 -4.36 -21.88 15.60
CA SER A 211 -4.92 -22.92 14.72
C SER A 211 -6.36 -22.62 14.26
N TYR A 212 -7.08 -21.77 15.00
CA TYR A 212 -8.44 -21.32 14.67
C TYR A 212 -8.49 -20.54 13.34
N TYR A 213 -7.44 -19.77 13.05
CA TYR A 213 -7.37 -18.97 11.84
C TYR A 213 -6.82 -19.76 10.65
N GLU A 214 -6.06 -20.85 10.90
CA GLU A 214 -5.49 -21.71 9.86
C GLU A 214 -6.59 -22.50 9.11
N GLU A 215 -7.70 -22.84 9.76
CA GLU A 215 -8.76 -23.67 9.16
C GLU A 215 -9.74 -22.90 8.26
N LYS A 216 -9.79 -21.57 8.36
CA LYS A 216 -10.81 -20.77 7.66
C LYS A 216 -10.33 -19.37 7.31
N LEU A 217 -10.33 -19.08 6.01
CA LEU A 217 -10.43 -17.75 5.39
C LEU A 217 -11.48 -16.81 6.04
N HIS A 218 -12.37 -17.36 6.86
CA HIS A 218 -13.54 -16.72 7.46
C HIS A 218 -13.30 -15.63 8.52
N PHE A 219 -12.06 -15.40 9.02
CA PHE A 219 -11.87 -14.56 10.22
C PHE A 219 -11.11 -13.25 10.02
N MET A 220 -10.66 -12.96 8.80
CA MET A 220 -10.16 -11.62 8.45
C MET A 220 -11.26 -10.54 8.58
N VAL A 221 -12.53 -10.93 8.48
CA VAL A 221 -13.71 -10.06 8.62
C VAL A 221 -13.99 -9.64 10.06
N GLU A 222 -13.82 -10.56 11.02
CA GLU A 222 -14.01 -10.24 12.44
C GLU A 222 -12.89 -9.33 12.95
N LEU A 223 -11.68 -9.48 12.43
CA LEU A 223 -10.52 -8.67 12.76
C LEU A 223 -10.77 -7.15 12.66
N PHE A 224 -11.58 -6.67 11.71
CA PHE A 224 -11.82 -5.24 11.49
C PHE A 224 -12.94 -4.66 12.34
N ARG A 225 -14.00 -5.45 12.53
CA ARG A 225 -14.96 -5.17 13.59
C ARG A 225 -14.23 -5.14 14.93
N HIS A 226 -13.27 -6.03 15.14
CA HIS A 226 -12.44 -6.03 16.34
C HIS A 226 -11.47 -4.84 16.36
N LEU A 227 -10.86 -4.43 15.25
CA LEU A 227 -9.93 -3.29 15.22
C LEU A 227 -10.67 -1.97 15.54
N ALA A 228 -11.87 -1.76 14.99
CA ALA A 228 -12.66 -0.56 15.24
C ALA A 228 -13.43 -0.61 16.58
N VAL A 229 -14.08 -1.74 16.91
CA VAL A 229 -14.92 -1.90 18.12
C VAL A 229 -14.10 -2.37 19.32
N HIS A 230 -13.28 -3.41 19.17
CA HIS A 230 -12.46 -3.94 20.25
C HIS A 230 -11.08 -3.29 20.35
N GLY A 231 -10.53 -2.61 19.34
CA GLY A 231 -9.32 -1.82 19.49
C GLY A 231 -9.58 -0.70 20.49
N THR A 232 -10.75 -0.08 20.39
CA THR A 232 -11.24 0.88 21.39
C THR A 232 -11.42 0.20 22.76
N GLU A 233 -12.12 -0.95 22.85
CA GLU A 233 -12.35 -1.64 24.13
C GLU A 233 -11.08 -2.17 24.82
N LYS A 234 -10.17 -2.78 24.05
CA LYS A 234 -8.89 -3.36 24.48
C LYS A 234 -7.84 -2.29 24.75
N SER A 235 -8.06 -1.07 24.27
CA SER A 235 -7.24 0.07 24.65
C SER A 235 -7.55 0.61 26.05
N PHE A 236 -8.45 0.02 26.83
CA PHE A 236 -8.68 0.45 28.21
C PHE A 236 -7.94 -0.42 29.22
N GLU A 237 -7.10 0.21 30.05
CA GLU A 237 -6.57 -0.41 31.27
C GLU A 237 -7.46 -0.05 32.47
N TYR A 238 -7.77 -1.03 33.32
CA TYR A 238 -8.48 -0.80 34.58
C TYR A 238 -7.50 -0.43 35.68
N GLN A 239 -7.81 0.67 36.38
CA GLN A 239 -7.04 1.12 37.53
C GLN A 239 -7.60 0.51 38.83
N TYR A 240 -6.77 0.52 39.87
CA TYR A 240 -7.12 -0.03 41.20
C TYR A 240 -8.36 0.63 41.83
N ASP A 241 -8.69 1.86 41.43
CA ASP A 241 -9.87 2.60 41.89
C ASP A 241 -11.15 2.29 41.08
N GLY A 242 -11.07 1.38 40.11
CA GLY A 242 -12.17 1.01 39.23
C GLY A 242 -12.37 1.94 38.04
N SER A 243 -11.57 3.01 37.91
CA SER A 243 -11.56 3.86 36.71
C SER A 243 -10.87 3.15 35.54
N ARG A 244 -11.12 3.63 34.32
CA ARG A 244 -10.48 3.12 33.10
C ARG A 244 -9.62 4.21 32.48
N LYS A 245 -8.43 3.84 32.03
CA LYS A 245 -7.52 4.71 31.27
C LYS A 245 -7.47 4.24 29.82
N GLN A 246 -7.75 5.16 28.88
CA GLN A 246 -7.57 4.90 27.46
C GLN A 246 -6.08 4.98 27.11
N MET A 247 -5.56 3.93 26.48
CA MET A 247 -4.15 3.74 26.15
C MET A 247 -3.83 4.14 24.71
N VAL A 248 -4.75 3.84 23.78
CA VAL A 248 -4.70 4.29 22.38
C VAL A 248 -5.46 5.59 22.25
N GLN A 249 -4.83 6.67 21.81
CA GLN A 249 -5.46 8.00 21.82
C GLN A 249 -6.34 8.23 20.61
N THR A 250 -6.08 7.52 19.49
CA THR A 250 -6.76 7.76 18.21
C THR A 250 -6.98 6.48 17.39
N LEU A 251 -7.99 6.48 16.51
CA LEU A 251 -8.14 5.44 15.47
C LEU A 251 -6.99 5.46 14.45
N ASP A 252 -6.30 6.59 14.34
CA ASP A 252 -5.13 6.78 13.50
C ASP A 252 -3.96 5.91 13.96
N GLU A 253 -3.75 5.75 15.27
CA GLU A 253 -2.74 4.84 15.84
C GLU A 253 -3.03 3.36 15.49
N LEU A 254 -4.31 2.96 15.53
CA LEU A 254 -4.72 1.60 15.16
C LEU A 254 -4.58 1.33 13.66
N GLU A 255 -4.86 2.32 12.80
CA GLU A 255 -4.62 2.20 11.36
C GLU A 255 -3.14 1.97 11.07
N VAL A 256 -2.28 2.79 11.70
CA VAL A 256 -0.85 2.75 11.47
C VAL A 256 -0.23 1.45 11.99
N GLY A 257 -0.63 1.01 13.19
CA GLY A 257 -0.26 -0.29 13.72
C GLY A 257 -0.77 -1.44 12.85
N GLY A 258 -2.01 -1.37 12.36
CA GLY A 258 -2.58 -2.36 11.43
C GLY A 258 -1.82 -2.41 10.11
N ALA A 259 -1.48 -1.26 9.51
CA ALA A 259 -0.71 -1.19 8.28
C ALA A 259 0.66 -1.85 8.42
N TYR A 260 1.34 -1.66 9.57
CA TYR A 260 2.63 -2.30 9.87
C TYR A 260 2.60 -3.82 9.64
N TYR A 261 1.50 -4.47 10.02
CA TYR A 261 1.37 -5.93 9.92
C TYR A 261 0.57 -6.41 8.70
N LEU A 262 -0.18 -5.54 8.02
CA LEU A 262 -1.14 -5.96 6.98
C LEU A 262 -0.88 -5.37 5.59
N GLU A 263 0.06 -4.44 5.44
CA GLU A 263 0.30 -3.75 4.16
C GLU A 263 0.61 -4.71 3.00
N GLY A 264 1.31 -5.82 3.27
CA GLY A 264 1.63 -6.82 2.24
C GLY A 264 0.36 -7.46 1.67
N VAL A 265 -0.56 -7.86 2.54
CA VAL A 265 -1.83 -8.48 2.16
C VAL A 265 -2.69 -7.50 1.34
N VAL A 266 -2.75 -6.24 1.76
CA VAL A 266 -3.48 -5.18 1.05
C VAL A 266 -2.95 -4.99 -0.37
N VAL A 267 -1.63 -4.97 -0.53
CA VAL A 267 -1.00 -4.74 -1.84
C VAL A 267 -1.18 -5.95 -2.76
N GLU A 268 -1.14 -7.17 -2.25
CA GLU A 268 -1.45 -8.38 -3.03
C GLU A 268 -2.92 -8.39 -3.49
N ALA A 269 -3.86 -8.01 -2.62
CA ALA A 269 -5.27 -7.87 -3.00
C ALA A 269 -5.48 -6.82 -4.10
N LEU A 270 -4.82 -5.66 -3.99
CA LEU A 270 -4.84 -4.62 -5.03
C LEU A 270 -4.25 -5.12 -6.37
N THR A 271 -3.17 -5.89 -6.31
CA THR A 271 -2.52 -6.44 -7.49
C THR A 271 -3.42 -7.49 -8.17
N ALA A 272 -4.09 -8.34 -7.41
CA ALA A 272 -5.07 -9.30 -7.93
C ALA A 272 -6.29 -8.61 -8.57
N LEU A 273 -6.77 -7.50 -7.98
CA LEU A 273 -7.85 -6.69 -8.54
C LEU A 273 -7.47 -6.08 -9.89
N LEU A 274 -6.24 -5.57 -9.99
CA LEU A 274 -5.74 -4.95 -11.22
C LEU A 274 -5.70 -5.96 -12.38
N GLU A 275 -5.29 -7.20 -12.12
CA GLU A 275 -5.29 -8.28 -13.11
C GLU A 275 -6.68 -8.68 -13.62
N GLU A 276 -7.69 -8.67 -12.75
CA GLU A 276 -9.05 -9.05 -13.15
C GLU A 276 -9.74 -7.93 -13.95
N SER A 277 -9.54 -6.67 -13.57
CA SER A 277 -10.04 -5.53 -14.36
C SER A 277 -9.49 -5.58 -15.79
N ALA A 278 -8.21 -5.96 -15.92
CA ALA A 278 -7.54 -6.11 -17.19
C ALA A 278 -8.03 -7.32 -18.04
N MET A 279 -8.92 -8.15 -17.51
CA MET A 279 -9.50 -9.32 -18.20
C MET A 279 -10.98 -9.15 -18.57
N LYS A 280 -11.60 -8.00 -18.28
CA LYS A 280 -13.04 -7.84 -18.56
C LYS A 280 -13.40 -7.53 -20.01
N ASP A 281 -12.43 -7.28 -20.88
CA ASP A 281 -12.65 -7.08 -22.33
C ASP A 281 -11.46 -7.61 -23.16
N MET A 282 -11.07 -8.88 -22.96
CA MET A 282 -10.30 -9.65 -23.96
C MET A 282 -11.24 -10.39 -24.92
#